data_AF-A0A6F8UZ77-F1
#
_entry.id   AF-A0A6F8UZ77-F1
#
_cell.length_a   1.000
_cell.length_b   1.000
_cell.length_c   1.000
_cell.angle_alpha   90.00
_cell.angle_beta   90.00
_cell.angle_gamma   90.00
#
_symmetry.space_group_name_H-M   'P 1'
#
loop_
_entity.id
_entity.type
_entity.pdbx_description
1 polymer ?
#
loop_
_entity_poly.entity_id
_entity_poly.type
_entity_poly.pdbx_seq_one_letter_code
_entity_poly.pdbx_strand_id
1 'polypeptide(L)'
;MERVRARASKNIGNPVWSLLEGLWQDLGRQAQSVLAFHQQGRPGAAHERRAAQEIVKLTTSVEPKEAIETVLAMVMMWDQEPRRFRSNEGFRSQLVRRVRALADMNIGVYFDDSSGRSKRVYRDLPPRVVKTMADWIIKVLGGPALQIARLEVRDREAEDRRRQELQDALADLK
;
A
#
# COMPACT_ATOMS: atom_id res chain seq x y z
N MET A 1 8.45 1.64 5.36
CA MET A 1 9.02 1.23 4.06
C MET A 1 10.32 0.47 4.26
N GLU A 2 11.27 1.03 5.00
CA GLU A 2 12.60 0.42 5.22
C GLU A 2 12.57 -1.06 5.65
N ARG A 3 11.71 -1.45 6.61
CA ARG A 3 11.58 -2.86 7.05
C ARG A 3 11.14 -3.80 5.92
N VAL A 4 10.14 -3.40 5.15
CA VAL A 4 9.64 -4.20 4.02
C VAL A 4 10.72 -4.32 2.93
N ARG A 5 11.43 -3.22 2.65
CA ARG A 5 12.58 -3.21 1.72
C ARG A 5 13.69 -4.15 2.18
N ALA A 6 14.08 -4.09 3.45
CA ALA A 6 15.10 -4.96 4.02
C ALA A 6 14.73 -6.45 3.88
N ARG A 7 13.45 -6.80 4.14
CA ARG A 7 12.96 -8.17 3.95
C ARG A 7 12.94 -8.59 2.48
N ALA A 8 12.52 -7.71 1.57
CA ALA A 8 12.56 -7.98 0.14
C ALA A 8 14.01 -8.21 -0.33
N SER A 9 14.96 -7.38 0.12
CA SER A 9 16.39 -7.54 -0.16
C SER A 9 16.99 -8.82 0.43
N LYS A 10 16.57 -9.24 1.63
CA LYS A 10 16.98 -10.53 2.22
C LYS A 10 16.45 -11.74 1.44
N ASN A 11 15.36 -11.59 0.67
CA ASN A 11 14.63 -12.68 0.03
C ASN A 11 14.42 -12.44 -1.48
N ILE A 12 15.40 -11.84 -2.17
CA ILE A 12 15.25 -11.41 -3.59
C ILE A 12 14.83 -12.56 -4.51
N GLY A 13 15.25 -13.81 -4.23
CA GLY A 13 14.90 -14.99 -5.01
C GLY A 13 13.59 -15.69 -4.63
N ASN A 14 12.83 -15.17 -3.66
CA ASN A 14 11.60 -15.82 -3.23
C ASN A 14 10.47 -15.56 -4.25
N PRO A 15 9.78 -16.60 -4.76
CA PRO A 15 8.73 -16.45 -5.77
C PRO A 15 7.52 -15.62 -5.30
N VAL A 16 7.38 -15.39 -3.99
CA VAL A 16 6.30 -14.54 -3.45
C VAL A 16 6.30 -13.14 -4.07
N TRP A 17 7.46 -12.56 -4.37
CA TRP A 17 7.53 -11.21 -4.93
C TRP A 17 6.95 -11.16 -6.33
N SER A 18 7.32 -12.11 -7.20
CA SER A 18 6.74 -12.23 -8.53
C SER A 18 5.24 -12.54 -8.50
N LEU A 19 4.77 -13.31 -7.52
CA LEU A 19 3.34 -13.54 -7.33
C LEU A 19 2.61 -12.24 -6.93
N LEU A 20 3.18 -11.43 -6.03
CA LEU A 20 2.61 -10.14 -5.63
C LEU A 20 2.59 -9.14 -6.80
N GLU A 21 3.61 -9.14 -7.64
CA GLU A 21 3.64 -8.36 -8.88
C GLU A 21 2.57 -8.82 -9.87
N GLY A 22 2.39 -10.12 -10.04
CA GLY A 22 1.30 -10.69 -10.86
C GLY A 22 -0.08 -10.25 -10.36
N LEU A 23 -0.30 -10.32 -9.05
CA LEU A 23 -1.52 -9.84 -8.40
C LEU A 23 -1.76 -8.34 -8.63
N TRP A 24 -0.72 -7.51 -8.55
CA TRP A 24 -0.81 -6.08 -8.86
C TRP A 24 -1.18 -5.81 -10.33
N GLN A 25 -0.61 -6.57 -11.26
CA GLN A 25 -0.96 -6.46 -12.68
C GLN A 25 -2.39 -6.94 -12.97
N ASP A 26 -2.85 -8.01 -12.31
CA ASP A 26 -4.24 -8.48 -12.40
C ASP A 26 -5.24 -7.44 -11.92
N LEU A 27 -4.91 -6.72 -10.84
CA LEU A 27 -5.71 -5.59 -10.37
C LEU A 27 -5.85 -4.51 -11.45
N GLY A 28 -4.76 -4.18 -12.17
CA GLY A 28 -4.78 -3.27 -13.30
C GLY A 28 -5.65 -3.76 -14.46
N ARG A 29 -5.50 -5.03 -14.86
CA ARG A 29 -6.32 -5.67 -15.90
C ARG A 29 -7.81 -5.67 -15.54
N GLN A 30 -8.14 -6.00 -14.30
CA GLN A 30 -9.51 -5.98 -13.81
C GLN A 30 -10.09 -4.55 -13.89
N ALA A 31 -9.33 -3.53 -13.49
CA ALA A 31 -9.76 -2.15 -13.59
C ALA A 31 -9.98 -1.71 -15.05
N GLN A 32 -9.11 -2.11 -15.97
CA GLN A 32 -9.30 -1.86 -17.42
C GLN A 32 -10.58 -2.51 -17.95
N SER A 33 -10.89 -3.74 -17.52
CA SER A 33 -12.14 -4.43 -17.88
C SER A 33 -13.38 -3.65 -17.44
N VAL A 34 -13.37 -3.12 -16.21
CA VAL A 34 -14.46 -2.24 -15.71
C VAL A 34 -14.64 -1.02 -16.62
N LEU A 35 -13.55 -0.38 -17.05
CA LEU A 35 -13.63 0.77 -17.97
C LEU A 35 -14.17 0.38 -19.35
N ALA A 36 -13.75 -0.76 -19.90
CA ALA A 36 -14.22 -1.27 -21.18
C ALA A 36 -15.73 -1.57 -21.14
N PHE A 37 -16.22 -2.20 -20.07
CA PHE A 37 -17.67 -2.43 -19.88
C PHE A 37 -18.47 -1.13 -19.89
N HIS A 38 -17.96 -0.08 -19.26
CA HIS A 38 -18.60 1.23 -19.27
C HIS A 38 -18.57 1.91 -20.65
N GLN A 39 -17.47 1.76 -21.40
CA GLN A 39 -17.35 2.33 -22.75
C GLN A 39 -18.32 1.67 -23.74
N GLN A 40 -18.69 0.41 -23.52
CA GLN A 40 -19.71 -0.31 -24.30
C GLN A 40 -21.16 0.13 -23.98
N GLY A 41 -21.35 1.21 -23.23
CA GLY A 41 -22.68 1.74 -22.90
C GLY A 41 -23.44 0.94 -21.84
N ARG A 42 -22.79 0.00 -21.15
CA ARG A 42 -23.45 -0.78 -20.10
C ARG A 42 -23.64 0.08 -18.83
N PRO A 43 -24.83 0.04 -18.20
CA PRO A 43 -25.04 0.68 -16.91
C PRO A 43 -24.08 0.14 -15.85
N GLY A 44 -23.53 1.03 -15.03
CA GLY A 44 -22.67 0.67 -13.91
C GLY A 44 -22.48 1.82 -12.94
N ALA A 45 -21.88 1.56 -11.79
CA ALA A 45 -21.78 2.56 -10.74
C ALA A 45 -20.69 3.61 -11.03
N ALA A 46 -21.05 4.90 -10.99
CA ALA A 46 -20.11 5.99 -11.31
C ALA A 46 -18.84 6.00 -10.44
N HIS A 47 -18.94 5.53 -9.19
CA HIS A 47 -17.80 5.46 -8.27
C HIS A 47 -16.84 4.30 -8.59
N GLU A 48 -17.35 3.17 -9.10
CA GLU A 48 -16.52 2.06 -9.57
C GLU A 48 -15.75 2.45 -10.83
N ARG A 49 -16.39 3.15 -11.77
CA ARG A 49 -15.71 3.71 -12.94
C ARG A 49 -14.57 4.65 -12.54
N ARG A 50 -14.81 5.58 -11.60
CA ARG A 50 -13.77 6.50 -11.10
C ARG A 50 -12.65 5.75 -10.37
N ALA A 51 -12.98 4.74 -9.56
CA ALA A 51 -11.99 3.91 -8.89
C ALA A 51 -11.14 3.15 -9.92
N ALA A 52 -11.76 2.57 -10.94
CA ALA A 52 -11.07 1.90 -12.04
C ALA A 52 -10.12 2.84 -12.79
N GLN A 53 -10.53 4.08 -13.09
CA GLN A 53 -9.64 5.08 -13.71
C GLN A 53 -8.40 5.33 -12.85
N GLU A 54 -8.56 5.51 -11.54
CA GLU A 54 -7.42 5.75 -10.64
C GLU A 54 -6.53 4.52 -10.49
N ILE A 55 -7.11 3.31 -10.41
CA ILE A 55 -6.33 2.06 -10.32
C ILE A 55 -5.55 1.81 -11.61
N VAL A 56 -6.16 2.01 -12.79
CA VAL A 56 -5.45 1.88 -14.07
C VAL A 56 -4.26 2.83 -14.08
N LYS A 57 -4.47 4.12 -13.78
CA LYS A 57 -3.38 5.09 -13.71
C LYS A 57 -2.25 4.65 -12.78
N LEU A 58 -2.59 4.17 -11.58
CA LEU A 58 -1.61 3.68 -10.61
C LEU A 58 -0.80 2.53 -11.19
N THR A 59 -1.47 1.51 -11.71
CA THR A 59 -0.82 0.30 -12.22
C THR A 59 0.01 0.54 -13.48
N THR A 60 -0.24 1.62 -14.23
CA THR A 60 0.52 1.99 -15.43
C THR A 60 1.66 2.97 -15.16
N SER A 61 1.62 3.74 -14.07
CA SER A 61 2.59 4.82 -13.78
C SER A 61 3.51 4.54 -12.59
N VAL A 62 3.17 3.61 -11.72
CA VAL A 62 3.94 3.28 -10.52
C VAL A 62 4.62 1.92 -10.70
N GLU A 63 5.90 1.82 -10.34
CA GLU A 63 6.61 0.55 -10.32
C GLU A 63 5.89 -0.44 -9.37
N PRO A 64 5.55 -1.67 -9.82
CA PRO A 64 4.81 -2.63 -9.01
C PRO A 64 5.43 -2.85 -7.62
N LYS A 65 6.76 -2.94 -7.56
CA LYS A 65 7.51 -3.11 -6.33
C LYS A 65 7.23 -2.00 -5.32
N GLU A 66 7.25 -0.73 -5.73
CA GLU A 66 7.00 0.40 -4.82
C GLU A 66 5.57 0.41 -4.28
N ALA A 67 4.60 0.08 -5.14
CA ALA A 67 3.20 -0.05 -4.74
C ALA A 67 3.00 -1.18 -3.72
N ILE A 68 3.55 -2.36 -4.01
CA ILE A 68 3.49 -3.54 -3.14
C ILE A 68 4.15 -3.24 -1.79
N GLU A 69 5.37 -2.69 -1.79
CA GLU A 69 6.07 -2.31 -0.56
C GLU A 69 5.26 -1.33 0.28
N THR A 70 4.57 -0.39 -0.37
CA THR A 70 3.72 0.60 0.30
C THR A 70 2.50 -0.04 0.94
N VAL A 71 1.81 -0.94 0.23
CA VAL A 71 0.68 -1.69 0.77
C VAL A 71 1.12 -2.57 1.94
N LEU A 72 2.22 -3.30 1.81
CA LEU A 72 2.78 -4.14 2.85
C LEU A 72 3.12 -3.33 4.10
N ALA A 73 3.79 -2.19 3.93
CA ALA A 73 4.14 -1.32 5.06
C ALA A 73 2.91 -0.76 5.77
N MET A 74 1.86 -0.41 5.03
CA MET A 74 0.61 0.08 5.59
C MET A 74 -0.13 -1.01 6.36
N VAL A 75 -0.24 -2.22 5.81
CA VAL A 75 -0.86 -3.38 6.48
C VAL A 75 -0.06 -3.78 7.72
N MET A 76 1.27 -3.78 7.64
CA MET A 76 2.15 -4.06 8.77
C MET A 76 1.94 -3.05 9.91
N MET A 77 1.82 -1.76 9.59
CA MET A 77 1.52 -0.73 10.58
C MET A 77 0.14 -0.92 11.20
N TRP A 78 -0.86 -1.33 10.40
CA TRP A 78 -2.21 -1.58 10.89
C TRP A 78 -2.27 -2.81 11.82
N ASP A 79 -1.54 -3.87 11.50
CA ASP A 79 -1.47 -5.10 12.31
C ASP A 79 -0.72 -4.88 13.63
N GLN A 80 0.43 -4.17 13.59
CA GLN A 80 1.31 -4.02 14.75
C GLN A 80 0.98 -2.80 15.62
N GLU A 81 0.47 -1.73 15.00
CA GLU A 81 0.21 -0.46 15.67
C GLU A 81 -1.21 0.04 15.35
N PRO A 82 -2.26 -0.76 15.61
CA PRO A 82 -3.64 -0.44 15.20
C PRO A 82 -4.11 0.92 15.75
N ARG A 83 -3.61 1.33 16.93
CA ARG A 83 -3.90 2.63 17.56
C ARG A 83 -3.49 3.85 16.72
N ARG A 84 -2.62 3.69 15.72
CA ARG A 84 -2.28 4.74 14.76
C ARG A 84 -3.43 5.07 13.81
N PHE A 85 -4.39 4.16 13.67
CA PHE A 85 -5.57 4.37 12.85
C PHE A 85 -6.80 4.48 13.75
N ARG A 86 -7.52 5.59 13.65
CA ARG A 86 -8.75 5.81 14.41
C ARG A 86 -9.81 4.74 14.15
N SER A 87 -9.83 4.16 12.96
CA SER A 87 -10.75 3.10 12.55
C SER A 87 -10.21 2.34 11.35
N ASN A 88 -10.84 1.21 11.02
CA ASN A 88 -10.54 0.45 9.79
C ASN A 88 -10.78 1.29 8.53
N GLU A 89 -11.78 2.17 8.53
CA GLU A 89 -12.02 3.11 7.43
C GLU A 89 -10.92 4.17 7.34
N GLY A 90 -10.41 4.63 8.48
CA GLY A 90 -9.24 5.51 8.55
C GLY A 90 -8.00 4.86 7.94
N PHE A 91 -7.76 3.59 8.26
CA PHE A 91 -6.69 2.80 7.62
C PHE A 91 -6.88 2.72 6.10
N ARG A 92 -8.06 2.31 5.62
CA ARG A 92 -8.39 2.22 4.18
C ARG A 92 -8.16 3.54 3.44
N SER A 93 -8.57 4.65 4.05
CA SER A 93 -8.38 5.98 3.48
C SER A 93 -6.90 6.36 3.39
N GLN A 94 -6.12 6.10 4.45
CA GLN A 94 -4.68 6.36 4.43
C GLN A 94 -3.94 5.42 3.46
N LEU A 95 -4.34 4.16 3.33
CA LEU A 95 -3.79 3.21 2.36
C LEU A 95 -3.90 3.77 0.95
N VAL A 96 -5.10 4.17 0.53
CA VAL A 96 -5.33 4.75 -0.80
C VAL A 96 -4.55 6.05 -0.97
N ARG A 97 -4.52 6.91 0.05
CA ARG A 97 -3.74 8.16 -0.01
C ARG A 97 -2.24 7.89 -0.23
N ARG A 98 -1.67 6.91 0.45
CA ARG A 98 -0.24 6.57 0.35
C ARG A 98 0.11 5.93 -0.98
N VAL A 99 -0.72 5.02 -1.48
CA VAL A 99 -0.53 4.43 -2.82
C VAL A 99 -0.70 5.49 -3.91
N ARG A 100 -1.70 6.38 -3.79
CA ARG A 100 -1.90 7.51 -4.73
C ARG A 100 -0.77 8.53 -4.72
N ALA A 101 -0.07 8.68 -3.61
CA ALA A 101 1.08 9.56 -3.52
C ALA A 101 2.31 9.05 -4.30
N LEU A 102 2.33 7.78 -4.72
CA LEU A 102 3.41 7.22 -5.54
C LEU A 102 3.31 7.65 -7.01
N ALA A 103 2.10 7.91 -7.51
CA ALA A 103 1.93 8.47 -8.83
C ALA A 103 2.13 10.00 -8.77
N ASP A 104 3.03 10.53 -9.58
CA ASP A 104 3.29 11.98 -9.74
C ASP A 104 2.05 12.80 -10.18
N MET A 105 0.94 12.13 -10.50
CA MET A 105 -0.17 12.67 -11.28
C MET A 105 -1.27 13.38 -10.48
N ASN A 106 -1.13 13.56 -9.17
CA ASN A 106 -2.06 14.37 -8.37
C ASN A 106 -1.45 15.66 -7.83
N ILE A 107 -0.49 16.24 -8.56
CA ILE A 107 0.02 17.55 -8.24
C ILE A 107 -0.69 18.58 -9.13
N GLY A 108 -1.81 19.12 -8.63
CA GLY A 108 -2.17 20.48 -9.03
C GLY A 108 -1.15 21.42 -8.40
N VAL A 109 -0.36 22.12 -9.20
CA VAL A 109 0.47 23.22 -8.71
C VAL A 109 -0.35 24.48 -8.85
N TYR A 110 -0.72 25.10 -7.73
CA TYR A 110 -1.28 26.45 -7.73
C TYR A 110 -0.29 27.38 -7.05
N PHE A 111 -0.07 28.54 -7.66
CA PHE A 111 0.77 29.59 -7.10
C PHE A 111 -0.02 30.34 -6.04
N ASP A 112 0.38 30.20 -4.78
CA ASP A 112 -0.25 30.91 -3.67
C ASP A 112 0.41 32.28 -3.51
N ASP A 113 -0.23 33.30 -4.09
CA ASP A 113 0.24 34.69 -4.16
C ASP A 113 0.48 35.29 -2.76
N SER A 114 -0.22 34.79 -1.73
CA SER A 114 -0.05 35.25 -0.34
C SER A 114 1.22 34.71 0.33
N SER A 115 1.76 33.60 -0.16
CA SER A 115 2.93 32.92 0.42
C SER A 115 4.16 32.92 -0.49
N GLY A 116 4.01 33.37 -1.74
CA GLY A 116 5.06 33.34 -2.77
C GLY A 116 5.54 31.93 -3.13
N ARG A 117 4.78 30.89 -2.79
CA ARG A 117 5.17 29.48 -2.94
C ARG A 117 4.12 28.68 -3.70
N SER A 118 4.59 27.81 -4.57
CA SER A 118 3.77 26.81 -5.24
C SER A 118 3.26 25.77 -4.23
N LYS A 119 1.94 25.68 -4.03
CA LYS A 119 1.32 24.64 -3.20
C LYS A 119 0.86 23.46 -4.06
N ARG A 120 1.19 22.24 -3.60
CA ARG A 120 0.77 20.97 -4.21
C ARG A 120 -0.60 20.59 -3.66
N VAL A 121 -1.63 20.53 -4.51
CA VAL A 121 -2.99 20.14 -4.13
C VAL A 121 -3.36 18.83 -4.82
N TYR A 122 -3.63 17.80 -4.02
CA TYR A 122 -4.21 16.54 -4.47
C TYR A 122 -5.71 16.75 -4.67
N ARG A 123 -6.26 16.37 -5.83
CA ARG A 123 -7.72 16.37 -5.99
C ARG A 123 -8.31 15.30 -5.08
N ASP A 124 -9.18 15.72 -4.17
CA ASP A 124 -9.86 14.81 -3.26
C ASP A 124 -10.77 13.87 -4.05
N LEU A 125 -10.66 12.57 -3.73
CA LEU A 125 -11.56 11.56 -4.28
C LEU A 125 -12.81 11.48 -3.40
N PRO A 126 -14.00 11.26 -3.99
CA PRO A 126 -15.20 11.00 -3.20
C PRO A 126 -15.01 9.79 -2.27
N PRO A 127 -15.57 9.78 -1.05
CA PRO A 127 -15.36 8.70 -0.09
C PRO A 127 -15.68 7.30 -0.62
N ARG A 128 -16.75 7.17 -1.43
CA ARG A 128 -17.10 5.89 -2.06
C ARG A 128 -16.04 5.40 -3.05
N VAL A 129 -15.37 6.31 -3.77
CA VAL A 129 -14.27 5.95 -4.68
C VAL A 129 -13.08 5.45 -3.88
N VAL A 130 -12.70 6.15 -2.81
CA VAL A 130 -11.63 5.74 -1.89
C VAL A 130 -11.92 4.37 -1.30
N LYS A 131 -13.15 4.14 -0.82
CA LYS A 131 -13.57 2.84 -0.29
C LYS A 131 -13.42 1.73 -1.32
N THR A 132 -13.93 1.91 -2.54
CA THR A 132 -13.83 0.92 -3.62
C THR A 132 -12.38 0.61 -3.97
N MET A 133 -11.53 1.64 -4.09
CA MET A 133 -10.10 1.43 -4.33
C MET A 133 -9.44 0.62 -3.20
N ALA A 134 -9.71 0.98 -1.95
CA ALA A 134 -9.17 0.27 -0.79
C ALA A 134 -9.62 -1.19 -0.77
N ASP A 135 -10.90 -1.46 -1.06
CA ASP A 135 -11.46 -2.81 -1.11
C ASP A 135 -10.76 -3.65 -2.18
N TRP A 136 -10.53 -3.11 -3.38
CA TRP A 136 -9.83 -3.84 -4.45
C TRP A 136 -8.37 -4.12 -4.11
N ILE A 137 -7.64 -3.13 -3.58
CA ILE A 137 -6.24 -3.30 -3.16
C ILE A 137 -6.12 -4.34 -2.04
N ILE A 138 -6.97 -4.25 -1.01
CA ILE A 138 -6.96 -5.17 0.14
C ILE A 138 -7.37 -6.59 -0.29
N LYS A 139 -8.34 -6.72 -1.18
CA LYS A 139 -8.78 -8.03 -1.69
C LYS A 139 -7.62 -8.80 -2.33
N VAL A 140 -6.77 -8.09 -3.05
CA VAL A 140 -5.67 -8.69 -3.82
C VAL A 140 -4.41 -8.87 -2.97
N LEU A 141 -4.01 -7.84 -2.22
CA LEU A 141 -2.71 -7.81 -1.52
C LEU A 141 -2.82 -7.95 0.00
N GLY A 142 -3.99 -7.78 0.59
CA GLY A 142 -4.17 -7.69 2.06
C GLY A 142 -3.78 -8.96 2.80
N GLY A 143 -4.22 -10.13 2.32
CA GLY A 143 -3.88 -11.42 2.91
C GLY A 143 -2.37 -11.70 2.90
N PRO A 144 -1.72 -11.68 1.72
CA PRO A 144 -0.27 -11.83 1.62
C PRO A 144 0.52 -10.79 2.44
N ALA A 145 0.09 -9.53 2.42
CA ALA A 145 0.72 -8.46 3.20
C ALA A 145 0.67 -8.73 4.70
N LEU A 146 -0.45 -9.23 5.21
CA LEU A 146 -0.62 -9.58 6.62
C LEU A 146 0.29 -10.75 7.03
N GLN A 147 0.42 -11.77 6.18
CA GLN A 147 1.32 -12.90 6.45
C GLN A 147 2.78 -12.46 6.50
N ILE A 148 3.20 -11.62 5.56
CA ILE A 148 4.55 -11.03 5.55
C ILE A 148 4.77 -10.17 6.80
N ALA A 149 3.79 -9.36 7.19
CA ALA A 149 3.87 -8.54 8.40
C ALA A 149 4.09 -9.38 9.66
N ARG A 150 3.36 -10.50 9.81
CA ARG A 150 3.48 -11.40 10.97
C ARG A 150 4.79 -12.18 10.99
N LEU A 151 5.32 -12.55 9.84
CA LEU A 151 6.65 -13.16 9.76
C LEU A 151 7.73 -12.16 10.22
N GLU A 152 7.61 -10.88 9.85
CA GLU A 152 8.55 -9.83 10.29
C GLU A 152 8.49 -9.55 11.80
N VAL A 153 7.33 -9.74 12.42
CA VAL A 153 7.22 -9.68 13.90
C VAL A 153 7.95 -10.86 14.52
N ARG A 154 7.68 -12.08 14.04
CA ARG A 154 8.31 -13.31 14.57
C ARG A 154 9.83 -13.27 14.48
N ASP A 155 10.39 -12.79 13.38
CA ASP A 155 11.84 -12.67 13.21
C ASP A 155 12.44 -11.69 14.23
N ARG A 156 11.79 -10.54 14.44
CA ARG A 156 12.24 -9.56 15.44
C ARG A 156 12.18 -10.09 16.85
N GLU A 157 11.08 -10.71 17.24
CA GLU A 157 10.96 -11.31 18.56
C GLU A 157 12.04 -12.39 18.79
N ALA A 158 12.43 -13.12 17.75
CA ALA A 158 13.53 -14.09 17.83
C ALA A 158 14.91 -13.41 17.96
N GLU A 159 15.15 -12.32 17.22
CA GLU A 159 16.36 -11.52 17.34
C GLU A 159 16.49 -10.87 18.73
N ASP A 160 15.40 -10.33 19.26
CA ASP A 160 15.37 -9.71 20.60
C ASP A 160 15.60 -10.76 21.70
N ARG A 161 15.00 -11.95 21.59
CA ARG A 161 15.27 -13.06 22.52
C ARG A 161 16.75 -13.47 22.50
N ARG A 162 17.34 -13.66 21.32
CA ARG A 162 18.78 -14.00 21.19
C ARG A 162 19.68 -12.91 21.78
N ARG A 163 19.31 -11.64 21.60
CA ARG A 163 20.09 -10.52 22.17
C ARG A 163 19.98 -10.51 23.69
N GLN A 164 18.80 -10.76 24.24
CA GLN A 164 18.61 -10.87 25.70
C GLN A 164 19.40 -12.04 26.27
N GLU A 165 19.30 -13.24 25.66
CA GLU A 165 20.07 -14.42 26.05
C GLU A 165 21.59 -14.16 26.06
N LEU A 166 22.11 -13.46 25.05
CA LEU A 166 23.51 -13.07 25.01
C LEU A 166 23.87 -12.07 26.11
N GLN A 167 23.02 -11.08 26.37
CA GLN A 167 23.26 -10.10 27.44
C GLN A 167 23.27 -10.77 28.82
N ASP A 168 22.34 -11.68 29.07
CA ASP A 168 22.26 -12.44 30.31
C ASP A 168 23.51 -13.31 30.48
N ALA A 169 23.93 -14.03 29.43
CA ALA A 169 25.15 -14.85 29.45
C ALA A 169 26.44 -14.02 29.65
N LEU A 170 26.48 -12.80 29.10
CA LEU A 170 27.60 -11.87 29.32
C LEU A 170 27.61 -11.30 30.74
N ALA A 171 26.45 -11.07 31.35
CA ALA A 171 26.34 -10.60 32.73
C ALA A 171 26.77 -11.67 33.75
N ASP A 172 26.67 -12.95 33.39
CA ASP A 172 27.10 -14.09 34.21
C ASP A 172 28.62 -14.39 34.12
N LEU A 173 29.37 -13.69 33.27
CA LEU A 173 30.84 -13.78 33.22
C LEU A 173 31.46 -13.04 34.41
N LYS A 174 32.21 -13.79 35.24
CA LYS A 174 33.05 -13.24 36.33
C LYS A 174 34.38 -12.70 35.83
#